data_AF-A0A9D8MWV2-F1
#
_entry.id   AF-A0A9D8MWV2-F1
#
_cell.length_a   1.000
_cell.length_b   1.000
_cell.length_c   1.000
_cell.angle_alpha   90.00
_cell.angle_beta   90.00
_cell.angle_gamma   90.00
#
_symmetry.space_group_name_H-M   'P 1'
#
loop_
_entity.id
_entity.type
_entity.pdbx_description
1 polymer ?
#
loop_
_entity_poly.entity_id
_entity_poly.type
_entity_poly.pdbx_seq_one_letter_code
_entity_poly.pdbx_strand_id
1 'polypeptide(L)' 'MKRYIIFLLTSSLFLLTSSILPLHACTNLVVGKKASKDGSVIISYSQDDYGAFEPLRVIP' A
#
# COMPACT_ATOMS: atom_id res chain seq x y z
N MET A 1 20.69 -28.50 22.26
CA MET A 1 21.01 -27.20 22.90
C MET A 1 21.54 -26.18 21.89
N LYS A 2 22.79 -26.27 21.39
CA LYS A 2 23.39 -25.25 20.50
C LYS A 2 22.65 -25.01 19.18
N ARG A 3 22.14 -26.05 18.51
CA ARG A 3 21.38 -25.92 17.25
C ARG A 3 20.04 -25.21 17.42
N TYR A 4 19.40 -25.38 18.58
CA TYR A 4 18.14 -24.70 18.90
C TYR A 4 18.36 -23.22 19.16
N ILE A 5 19.45 -22.86 19.86
CA ILE A 5 19.85 -21.46 20.07
C ILE A 5 20.13 -20.77 18.73
N ILE A 6 20.84 -21.43 17.82
CA ILE A 6 21.11 -20.88 16.48
C ILE A 6 19.79 -20.65 15.72
N PHE A 7 18.87 -21.61 15.76
CA PHE A 7 17.56 -21.49 15.09
C PHE A 7 16.71 -20.34 15.66
N LEU A 8 16.73 -20.15 16.98
CA LEU A 8 16.05 -19.04 17.64
C LEU A 8 16.64 -17.68 17.24
N LEU A 9 17.98 -17.57 17.18
CA LEU A 9 18.66 -16.34 16.80
C LEU A 9 18.39 -15.98 15.34
N THR A 10 18.39 -16.96 14.43
CA THR A 10 18.10 -16.72 13.00
C THR A 10 16.64 -16.32 12.77
N SER A 11 15.69 -16.90 13.52
CA SER A 11 14.27 -16.56 13.42
C SER A 11 13.99 -15.13 13.90
N SER A 12 14.59 -14.75 15.04
CA SER A 12 14.47 -13.38 15.57
C SER A 12 15.03 -12.33 14.59
N LEU A 13 16.18 -12.62 13.98
CA LEU A 13 16.79 -11.73 12.99
C LEU A 13 15.94 -11.57 11.73
N PHE A 14 15.29 -12.65 11.27
CA PHE A 14 14.38 -12.62 10.11
C PHE A 14 13.10 -11.81 10.37
N LEU A 15 12.55 -11.88 11.59
CA LEU A 15 11.39 -11.07 11.98
C LEU A 15 11.72 -9.58 12.10
N LEU A 16 12.97 -9.24 12.45
CA LEU A 16 13.39 -7.85 12.55
C LEU A 16 13.49 -7.17 11.17
N THR A 17 13.94 -7.89 10.14
CA THR A 17 14.20 -7.32 8.81
C THR A 17 12.95 -7.14 7.95
N SER A 18 11.86 -7.87 8.21
CA SER A 18 10.61 -7.79 7.43
C SER A 18 9.79 -6.52 7.70
N SER A 19 10.07 -5.81 8.79
CA SER A 19 9.34 -4.59 9.20
C SER A 19 9.74 -3.31 8.44
N ILE A 20 10.74 -3.38 7.56
CA ILE A 20 11.32 -2.21 6.86
C ILE A 20 10.76 -2.06 5.43
N LEU A 21 9.80 -2.89 5.03
CA LEU A 21 9.18 -2.73 3.71
C LEU A 21 8.38 -1.43 3.65
N PRO A 22 8.67 -0.51 2.71
CA PRO A 22 7.85 0.68 2.53
C PRO A 22 6.44 0.25 2.11
N LEU A 23 5.44 0.60 2.92
CA LEU A 23 4.05 0.45 2.50
C LEU A 23 3.76 1.54 1.48
N HIS A 24 3.26 1.15 0.31
CA HIS A 24 2.77 2.11 -0.66
C HIS A 24 1.50 2.76 -0.14
N ALA A 25 1.60 4.03 0.26
CA ALA A 25 0.46 4.78 0.75
C ALA A 25 -0.28 5.36 -0.45
N CYS A 26 -1.52 4.93 -0.66
CA CYS A 26 -2.42 5.60 -1.60
C CYS A 26 -3.18 6.69 -0.84
N THR A 27 -3.29 7.88 -1.43
CA THR A 27 -4.14 8.94 -0.88
C THR A 27 -5.43 9.03 -1.69
N ASN A 28 -6.55 8.72 -1.05
CA ASN A 28 -7.87 8.79 -1.66
C ASN A 28 -8.58 10.08 -1.24
N LEU A 29 -9.17 10.78 -2.21
CA LEU A 29 -10.02 11.93 -1.94
C LEU A 29 -11.45 11.61 -2.38
N VAL A 30 -12.36 11.63 -1.40
CA VAL A 30 -13.79 11.41 -1.57
C VAL A 30 -14.55 12.68 -1.19
N VAL A 31 -15.32 13.23 -2.13
CA VAL A 31 -16.14 14.43 -1.93
C VAL A 31 -17.60 14.10 -2.25
N GLY A 32 -18.47 14.29 -1.26
CA GLY A 32 -19.91 14.10 -1.43
C GLY A 32 -20.56 15.25 -2.21
N LYS A 33 -21.73 14.98 -2.81
CA LYS A 33 -22.50 15.95 -3.61
C LYS A 33 -22.82 17.28 -2.90
N LYS A 34 -22.93 17.31 -1.57
CA LYS A 34 -23.17 18.55 -0.81
C LYS A 34 -21.88 19.28 -0.40
N ALA A 35 -20.73 18.62 -0.54
CA ALA A 35 -19.42 19.16 -0.20
C ALA A 35 -18.70 19.75 -1.43
N SER A 36 -19.03 19.29 -2.64
CA SER A 36 -18.51 19.86 -3.89
C SER A 36 -19.25 21.15 -4.26
N LYS A 37 -18.54 22.07 -4.93
CA LYS A 37 -19.09 23.37 -5.36
C LYS A 37 -20.17 23.24 -6.45
N ASP A 38 -20.03 22.23 -7.30
CA ASP A 38 -20.86 21.99 -8.48
C ASP A 38 -21.90 20.87 -8.27
N GLY A 39 -21.93 20.26 -7.10
CA GLY A 39 -22.84 19.16 -6.81
C GLY A 39 -22.44 17.82 -7.43
N SER A 40 -21.21 17.68 -7.93
CA SER A 40 -20.65 16.41 -8.37
C SER A 40 -20.29 15.50 -7.19
N VAL A 41 -20.22 14.19 -7.42
CA VAL A 41 -19.55 13.26 -6.49
C VAL A 41 -18.15 13.02 -7.05
N ILE A 42 -17.12 13.25 -6.25
CA ILE A 42 -15.73 13.05 -6.66
C ILE A 42 -15.16 11.88 -5.89
N ILE A 43 -14.64 10.90 -6.63
CA ILE A 43 -13.87 9.79 -6.09
C ILE A 43 -12.57 9.78 -6.88
N SER A 44 -11.47 10.06 -6.20
CA SER A 44 -10.14 10.08 -6.81
C SER A 44 -9.16 9.26 -5.99
N TYR A 45 -8.21 8.66 -6.70
CA TYR A 45 -7.19 7.77 -6.19
C TYR A 45 -5.84 8.33 -6.66
N SER A 46 -4.98 8.78 -5.74
CA SER A 46 -3.60 9.13 -6.05
C SER A 46 -2.76 7.87 -6.03
N GLN A 47 -2.33 7.45 -7.21
CA GLN A 47 -1.48 6.28 -7.39
C GLN A 47 -0.02 6.73 -7.37
N ASP A 48 0.55 6.81 -6.17
CA ASP A 48 1.91 7.34 -5.98
C ASP A 48 3.02 6.37 -6.48
N ASP A 49 2.64 5.18 -6.96
CA ASP A 49 3.51 4.17 -7.61
C ASP A 49 2.96 3.90 -9.01
N TYR A 50 3.43 4.69 -9.95
CA TYR A 50 3.12 4.57 -11.38
C TYR A 50 3.56 3.23 -12.00
N GLY A 51 4.26 2.36 -11.25
CA GLY A 51 4.79 1.08 -11.72
C GLY A 51 4.02 -0.18 -11.27
N ALA A 52 3.03 -0.08 -10.38
CA ALA A 52 2.37 -1.25 -9.76
C ALA A 52 1.04 -1.68 -10.40
N PHE A 53 0.54 -0.96 -11.42
CA PHE A 53 -0.69 -1.32 -12.11
C PHE A 53 -0.45 -1.41 -13.62
N GLU A 54 -0.95 -2.50 -14.22
CA GLU A 54 -1.07 -2.67 -15.68
C GLU A 54 -1.67 -1.41 -16.34
N PRO A 55 -1.36 -1.12 -17.63
CA PRO A 55 -2.00 -0.02 -18.33
C PRO A 55 -3.52 -0.18 -18.21
N LEU A 56 -4.21 0.89 -17.80
CA LEU A 56 -5.67 0.95 -17.75
C LEU A 56 -6.22 0.45 -19.09
N ARG A 57 -6.65 -0.81 -19.12
CA ARG A 57 -7.22 -1.44 -20.31
C ARG A 57 -8.56 -0.77 -20.56
N VAL A 58 -8.56 0.23 -21.45
CA VAL A 58 -9.78 0.74 -22.06
C VAL A 58 -10.31 -0.37 -22.96
N ILE A 59 -11.28 -1.13 -22.46
CA ILE A 59 -12.06 -2.03 -23.31
C ILE A 59 -13.07 -1.13 -24.04
N PRO A 60 -13.04 -1.07 -25.38
CA PRO A 60 -14.03 -0.32 -26.16
C PRO A 60 -15.44 -0.90 -26.00
#